data_AF-A0A2U9TBL8-F1
#
_entry.id   AF-A0A2U9TBL8-F1
#
_cell.length_a   1.000
_cell.length_b   1.000
_cell.length_c   1.000
_cell.angle_alpha   90.00
_cell.angle_beta   90.00
_cell.angle_gamma   90.00
#
_symmetry.space_group_name_H-M   'P 1'
#
loop_
_entity.id
_entity.type
_entity.pdbx_description
1 polymer ?
#
loop_
_entity_poly.entity_id
_entity_poly.type
_entity_poly.pdbx_seq_one_letter_code
_entity_poly.pdbx_strand_id
1 'polypeptide(L)' 'MRRKIVLMLGLAATVAAGAAIAAIGPTGPGQFYYYFDDAGQVVGYSAIRCDGSRESWGKGTHNYSDGYFLCEPEI' A
#
# COMPACT_ATOMS: atom_id res chain seq x y z
N MET A 1 33.98 16.68 28.94
CA MET A 1 33.68 16.29 27.53
C MET A 1 32.78 15.05 27.38
N ARG A 2 32.44 14.29 28.45
CA ARG A 2 31.64 13.05 28.35
C ARG A 2 30.12 13.23 28.11
N ARG A 3 29.56 14.42 28.33
CA ARG A 3 28.10 14.67 28.24
C ARG A 3 27.59 15.01 26.83
N LYS A 4 28.47 15.44 25.92
CA LYS A 4 28.09 15.82 24.54
C LYS A 4 27.93 14.62 23.60
N ILE A 5 28.55 13.48 23.93
CA ILE A 5 28.51 12.26 23.11
C ILE A 5 27.15 11.55 23.27
N VAL A 6 26.57 11.56 24.47
CA VAL A 6 25.28 10.90 24.76
C VAL A 6 24.13 11.53 23.97
N LEU A 7 24.17 12.85 23.74
CA LEU A 7 23.14 13.57 22.97
C LEU A 7 23.17 13.27 21.46
N MET A 8 24.34 12.92 20.90
CA MET A 8 24.46 12.57 19.48
C MET A 8 23.97 11.15 19.18
N LEU A 9 24.13 10.20 20.12
CA LEU A 9 23.62 8.83 19.96
C LEU A 9 22.09 8.73 20.07
N GLY A 10 21.45 9.62 20.84
CA GLY A 10 19.99 9.64 20.95
C GLY A 10 19.28 10.07 19.67
N LEU A 11 19.91 10.92 18.85
CA LEU A 11 19.29 11.50 17.65
C LEU A 11 19.39 10.61 16.40
N ALA A 12 20.31 9.64 16.38
CA ALA A 12 20.46 8.71 15.27
C ALA A 12 19.39 7.59 15.25
N ALA A 13 18.75 7.32 16.38
CA ALA A 13 17.79 6.22 16.52
C ALA A 13 16.37 6.55 15.98
N THR A 14 16.06 7.82 15.71
CA THR A 14 14.70 8.23 15.30
C THR A 14 14.49 8.28 13.78
N VAL A 15 15.54 8.12 12.96
CA VAL A 15 15.43 8.25 11.48
C VAL A 15 14.90 6.96 10.82
N ALA A 16 14.83 5.84 11.53
CA ALA A 16 14.30 4.58 10.97
C ALA A 16 12.75 4.50 10.99
N ALA A 17 12.06 5.42 11.66
CA ALA A 17 10.61 5.43 11.78
C ALA A 17 9.97 6.31 10.70
N GLY A 18 10.02 5.88 9.44
CA GLY A 18 9.40 6.68 8.38
C GLY A 18 9.57 6.20 6.95
N ALA A 19 9.77 4.91 6.72
CA ALA A 19 9.49 4.37 5.40
C ALA A 19 7.97 4.34 5.24
N ALA A 20 7.39 5.41 4.73
CA ALA A 20 6.02 5.38 4.21
C ALA A 20 6.01 4.38 3.06
N ILE A 21 5.67 3.13 3.37
CA ILE A 21 5.53 2.08 2.38
C ILE A 21 4.35 2.51 1.50
N ALA A 22 4.63 2.93 0.27
CA ALA A 22 3.59 3.25 -0.69
C ALA A 22 2.67 2.02 -0.79
N ALA A 23 1.39 2.19 -0.44
CA ALA A 23 0.43 1.11 -0.50
C ALA A 23 0.30 0.68 -1.97
N ILE A 24 0.72 -0.55 -2.28
CA ILE A 24 0.55 -1.12 -3.62
C ILE A 24 -0.94 -1.37 -3.83
N GLY A 25 -1.53 -0.75 -4.84
CA GLY A 25 -2.95 -0.84 -5.11
C GLY A 25 -3.39 -0.02 -6.31
N PRO A 26 -4.70 0.02 -6.59
CA PRO A 26 -5.25 0.69 -7.75
C PRO A 26 -4.96 2.19 -7.71
N THR A 27 -4.54 2.72 -8.86
CA THR A 27 -4.12 4.11 -9.05
C THR A 27 -5.12 4.93 -9.85
N GLY A 28 -5.99 4.28 -10.64
CA GLY A 28 -7.02 4.95 -11.44
C GLY A 28 -8.36 4.22 -11.44
N PRO A 29 -9.44 4.90 -11.88
CA PRO A 29 -10.78 4.30 -12.03
C PRO A 29 -10.76 3.04 -12.89
N GLY A 30 -11.57 2.08 -12.50
CA GLY A 30 -11.66 0.78 -13.16
C GLY A 30 -10.62 -0.23 -12.70
N GLN A 31 -9.58 0.13 -11.93
CA GLN A 31 -8.57 -0.82 -11.50
C GLN A 31 -8.99 -1.58 -10.23
N PHE A 32 -8.68 -2.89 -10.18
CA PHE A 32 -8.81 -3.71 -8.98
C PHE A 32 -7.61 -4.63 -8.76
N TYR A 33 -7.38 -4.98 -7.51
CA TYR A 33 -6.25 -5.77 -7.02
C TYR A 33 -6.77 -6.86 -6.08
N TYR A 34 -6.34 -8.10 -6.28
CA TYR A 34 -6.43 -9.17 -5.29
C TYR A 34 -5.06 -9.42 -4.68
N TYR A 35 -4.98 -9.45 -3.35
CA TYR A 35 -3.74 -9.68 -2.61
C TYR A 35 -3.71 -11.10 -2.07
N PHE A 36 -2.54 -11.73 -2.18
CA PHE A 36 -2.32 -13.11 -1.79
C PHE A 36 -1.31 -13.22 -0.64
N ASP A 37 -1.47 -14.25 0.18
CA ASP A 37 -0.43 -14.70 1.11
C ASP A 37 0.63 -15.58 0.42
N ASP A 38 1.58 -16.07 1.21
CA ASP A 38 2.67 -16.92 0.71
C ASP A 38 2.18 -18.31 0.25
N ALA A 39 0.98 -18.72 0.68
CA ALA A 39 0.32 -19.96 0.26
C ALA A 39 -0.60 -19.76 -0.97
N GLY A 40 -0.65 -18.55 -1.54
CA GLY A 40 -1.49 -18.20 -2.69
C GLY A 40 -2.97 -18.00 -2.37
N GLN A 41 -3.34 -17.86 -1.08
CA GLN A 41 -4.72 -17.59 -0.68
C GLN A 41 -5.03 -16.10 -0.74
N VAL A 42 -6.24 -15.73 -1.15
CA VAL A 42 -6.68 -14.33 -1.17
C VAL A 42 -6.87 -13.83 0.27
N VAL A 43 -6.13 -12.79 0.63
CA VAL A 43 -6.17 -12.17 1.97
C VAL A 43 -6.58 -10.71 1.96
N GLY A 44 -6.77 -10.14 0.77
CA GLY A 44 -7.26 -8.78 0.64
C GLY A 44 -7.69 -8.45 -0.77
N TYR A 45 -8.33 -7.29 -0.87
CA TYR A 45 -8.81 -6.72 -2.11
C TYR A 45 -8.77 -5.20 -2.04
N SER A 46 -8.51 -4.54 -3.17
CA SER A 46 -8.62 -3.10 -3.31
C SER A 46 -9.04 -2.74 -4.72
N ALA A 47 -9.98 -1.81 -4.86
CA ALA A 47 -10.47 -1.33 -6.13
C ALA A 47 -10.75 0.17 -6.12
N ILE A 48 -10.56 0.80 -7.27
CA ILE A 48 -11.20 2.06 -7.63
C ILE A 48 -12.19 1.70 -8.72
N ARG A 49 -13.49 1.79 -8.44
CA ARG A 49 -14.54 1.48 -9.41
C ARG A 49 -14.55 2.53 -10.52
N CYS A 50 -15.31 2.27 -11.58
CA CYS A 50 -15.37 3.18 -12.74
C CYS A 50 -15.88 4.59 -12.39
N ASP A 51 -16.72 4.72 -11.35
CA ASP A 51 -17.20 6.00 -10.82
C ASP A 51 -16.19 6.70 -9.88
N GLY A 52 -14.99 6.14 -9.73
CA GLY A 52 -13.95 6.63 -8.82
C GLY A 52 -14.13 6.23 -7.35
N SER A 53 -15.22 5.53 -6.99
CA SER A 53 -15.43 5.05 -5.62
C SER A 53 -14.37 4.01 -5.24
N ARG A 54 -13.90 4.09 -3.99
CA ARG A 54 -12.88 3.18 -3.45
C ARG A 54 -13.54 2.07 -2.64
N GLU A 55 -13.13 0.84 -2.91
CA GLU A 55 -13.54 -0.35 -2.17
C GLU A 55 -12.29 -1.11 -1.74
N SER A 56 -12.21 -1.52 -0.48
CA SER A 56 -11.09 -2.34 -0.01
C SER A 56 -11.47 -3.17 1.20
N TRP A 57 -10.88 -4.35 1.32
CA TRP A 57 -10.99 -5.20 2.50
C TRP A 57 -9.72 -6.03 2.69
N GLY A 58 -9.51 -6.52 3.91
CA GLY A 58 -8.38 -7.40 4.24
C GLY A 58 -7.04 -6.69 4.29
N LYS A 59 -5.98 -7.40 3.88
CA LYS A 59 -4.58 -6.94 3.97
C LYS A 59 -3.96 -6.80 2.58
N GLY A 60 -3.35 -5.64 2.31
CA GLY A 60 -2.48 -5.44 1.15
C GLY A 60 -1.15 -6.19 1.32
N THR A 61 -0.70 -6.86 0.26
CA THR A 61 0.58 -7.57 0.22
C THR A 61 1.36 -7.21 -1.05
N HIS A 62 2.65 -7.55 -1.08
CA HIS A 62 3.49 -7.41 -2.27
C HIS A 62 3.20 -8.49 -3.33
N ASN A 63 2.48 -9.56 -2.97
CA ASN A 63 2.05 -10.62 -3.88
C ASN A 63 0.59 -10.36 -4.29
N TYR A 64 0.37 -9.83 -5.49
CA TYR A 64 -0.96 -9.44 -5.95
C TYR A 64 -1.16 -9.74 -7.43
N SER A 65 -2.43 -9.78 -7.83
CA SER A 65 -2.84 -9.72 -9.23
C SER A 65 -3.70 -8.47 -9.41
N ASP A 66 -3.44 -7.73 -10.47
CA ASP A 66 -4.26 -6.59 -10.87
C ASP A 66 -5.17 -6.94 -12.05
N GLY A 67 -6.17 -6.09 -12.27
CA GLY A 67 -7.11 -6.18 -13.37
C GLY A 67 -7.92 -4.91 -13.52
N TYR A 68 -8.76 -4.90 -14.57
CA TYR A 68 -9.59 -3.76 -14.93
C TYR A 68 -11.05 -4.18 -15.09
N PHE A 69 -11.95 -3.40 -14.50
CA PHE A 69 -13.37 -3.44 -14.83
C PHE A 69 -13.59 -2.93 -16.24
N LEU A 70 -14.66 -3.42 -16.87
CA LEU A 70 -15.19 -2.80 -18.08
C LEU A 70 -15.98 -1.56 -17.67
N CYS A 71 -15.37 -0.40 -17.86
CA CYS A 71 -16.02 0.88 -17.63
C CYS A 71 -16.77 1.35 -18.88
N GLU A 72 -17.84 2.11 -18.67
CA GLU A 72 -18.48 2.83 -19.77
C GLU A 72 -17.47 3.78 -20.42
N PRO A 73 -17.49 3.93 -21.76
CA PRO A 73 -16.60 4.86 -22.43
C PRO A 73 -16.91 6.29 -21.99
N GLU A 74 -15.86 7.08 -21.80
CA GLU A 74 -15.99 8.53 -21.61
C GLU A 74 -16.60 9.12 -22.90
N ILE A 75 -17.84 9.60 -22.80
CA ILE A 75 -18.59 10.27 -23.88
C ILE A 75 -18.04 11.67 -24.18
#